data_AF-A0A524CSR9-F1
#
_entry.id   AF-A0A524CSR9-F1
#
_cell.length_a   1.000
_cell.length_b   1.000
_cell.length_c   1.000
_cell.angle_alpha   90.00
_cell.angle_beta   90.00
_cell.angle_gamma   90.00
#
_symmetry.space_group_name_H-M   'P 1'
#
loop_
_entity.id
_entity.type
_entity.pdbx_description
1 polymer ?
#
loop_
_entity_poly.entity_id
_entity_poly.type
_entity_poly.pdbx_seq_one_letter_code
_entity_poly.pdbx_strand_id
1 'polypeptide(L)'
;MADATLSEVAGLLEETLKVHRSVKKAVLSTKEGVVVAAVSRDGDADSRILATVSAALIWGGTSTLSHLNEKGPTHLVHTTEIERILVVVQPHYQLVVGISRADDAGLDLEPLIPTFQSLATRMELVMRSTTTFGKQTILGQIVESIPEVTQAILLTSEGLPLGSVGFKDEIEVAGLVGSLF
;
A
#
# COMPACT_ATOMS: atom_id res chain seq x y z
N MET A 1 6.83 -21.83 10.63
CA MET A 1 5.52 -21.15 10.75
C MET A 1 5.47 -19.94 9.84
N ALA A 2 6.42 -18.99 9.94
CA ALA A 2 6.51 -17.84 9.04
C ALA A 2 6.50 -18.20 7.54
N ASP A 3 7.26 -19.23 7.11
CA ASP A 3 7.29 -19.66 5.70
C ASP A 3 5.95 -20.18 5.19
N ALA A 4 5.15 -20.83 6.05
CA ALA A 4 3.82 -21.29 5.69
C ALA A 4 2.85 -20.10 5.52
N THR A 5 2.94 -19.11 6.42
CA THR A 5 2.18 -17.86 6.36
C THR A 5 2.49 -17.08 5.07
N LEU A 6 3.77 -16.93 4.72
CA LEU A 6 4.18 -16.22 3.50
C LEU A 6 3.75 -16.97 2.23
N SER A 7 3.78 -18.30 2.24
CA SER A 7 3.27 -19.12 1.13
C SER A 7 1.76 -18.96 0.94
N GLU A 8 0.99 -18.94 2.03
CA GLU A 8 -0.45 -18.70 1.99
C GLU A 8 -0.78 -17.28 1.47
N VAL A 9 -0.04 -16.27 1.94
CA VAL A 9 -0.16 -14.88 1.45
C VAL A 9 0.18 -14.78 -0.04
N ALA A 10 1.23 -15.46 -0.51
CA ALA A 10 1.57 -15.51 -1.93
C ALA A 10 0.42 -16.12 -2.76
N GLY A 11 -0.21 -17.20 -2.26
CA GLY A 11 -1.41 -17.79 -2.89
C GLY A 11 -2.58 -16.80 -2.98
N LEU A 12 -2.84 -16.03 -1.92
CA LEU A 12 -3.88 -14.98 -1.92
C LEU A 12 -3.55 -13.82 -2.87
N LEU A 13 -2.28 -13.47 -3.02
CA LEU A 13 -1.81 -12.45 -3.96
C LEU A 13 -1.99 -12.93 -5.41
N GLU A 14 -1.73 -14.21 -5.69
CA GLU A 14 -2.05 -14.81 -6.99
C GLU A 14 -3.56 -14.86 -7.25
N GLU A 15 -4.39 -15.16 -6.24
CA GLU A 15 -5.85 -15.03 -6.34
C GLU A 15 -6.26 -13.60 -6.69
N THR A 16 -5.58 -12.60 -6.13
CA THR A 16 -5.80 -11.17 -6.43
C THR A 16 -5.55 -10.87 -7.90
N LEU A 17 -4.46 -11.40 -8.48
CA LEU A 17 -4.22 -11.27 -9.91
C LEU A 17 -5.36 -11.90 -10.73
N LYS A 18 -5.94 -13.01 -10.28
CA LYS A 18 -6.99 -13.75 -11.01
C LYS A 18 -8.35 -13.07 -11.01
N VAL A 19 -8.58 -12.06 -10.15
CA VAL A 19 -9.86 -11.33 -10.06
C VAL A 19 -10.29 -10.74 -11.42
N HIS A 20 -9.35 -10.17 -12.17
CA HIS A 20 -9.63 -9.68 -13.51
C HIS A 20 -8.38 -9.70 -14.40
N ARG A 21 -8.53 -9.85 -15.72
CA ARG A 21 -7.41 -9.94 -16.66
C ARG A 21 -6.52 -8.69 -16.69
N SER A 22 -7.11 -7.54 -16.40
CA SER A 22 -6.43 -6.24 -16.38
C SER A 22 -5.66 -5.99 -15.08
N VAL A 23 -5.82 -6.83 -14.05
CA VAL A 23 -4.98 -6.77 -12.85
C VAL A 23 -3.60 -7.27 -13.23
N LYS A 24 -2.62 -6.37 -13.22
CA LYS A 24 -1.24 -6.66 -13.59
C LYS A 24 -0.38 -6.94 -12.38
N LYS A 25 -0.69 -6.32 -11.24
CA LYS A 25 0.19 -6.38 -10.06
C LYS A 25 -0.63 -6.36 -8.78
N ALA A 26 -0.15 -7.08 -7.77
CA ALA A 26 -0.66 -7.02 -6.41
C ALA A 26 0.51 -6.98 -5.42
N VAL A 27 0.47 -6.07 -4.46
CA VAL A 27 1.50 -5.88 -3.44
C VAL A 27 0.82 -5.83 -2.08
N LEU A 28 1.24 -6.70 -1.17
CA LEU A 28 0.93 -6.57 0.24
C LEU A 28 2.07 -5.79 0.90
N SER A 29 1.75 -4.67 1.53
CA SER A 29 2.71 -3.89 2.31
C SER A 29 2.18 -3.60 3.70
N THR A 30 3.06 -3.22 4.61
CA THR A 30 2.67 -2.60 5.88
C THR A 30 2.06 -1.22 5.62
N LYS A 31 1.42 -0.64 6.63
CA LYS A 31 0.90 0.74 6.58
C LYS A 31 1.98 1.80 6.32
N GLU A 32 3.21 1.50 6.69
CA GLU A 32 4.34 2.40 6.44
C GLU A 32 4.81 2.30 4.98
N GLY A 33 4.45 1.24 4.24
CA GLY A 33 4.90 1.05 2.85
C GLY A 33 6.04 0.05 2.71
N VAL A 34 6.37 -0.71 3.76
CA VAL A 34 7.32 -1.81 3.68
C VAL A 34 6.66 -2.99 2.97
N VAL A 35 7.25 -3.42 1.85
CA VAL A 35 6.74 -4.55 1.07
C VAL A 35 6.92 -5.86 1.85
N VAL A 36 5.82 -6.59 2.03
CA VAL A 36 5.81 -7.94 2.61
C VAL A 36 5.94 -8.98 1.50
N ALA A 37 5.11 -8.84 0.46
CA ALA A 37 5.07 -9.74 -0.68
C ALA A 37 4.47 -9.03 -1.89
N ALA A 38 4.88 -9.43 -3.10
CA ALA A 38 4.38 -8.86 -4.34
C ALA A 38 4.34 -9.91 -5.45
N VAL A 39 3.35 -9.79 -6.32
CA VAL A 39 3.20 -10.63 -7.53
C VAL A 39 2.87 -9.72 -8.72
N SER A 40 3.38 -10.06 -9.90
CA SER A 40 3.14 -9.33 -11.15
C SER A 40 2.93 -10.30 -12.32
N ARG A 41 2.07 -9.94 -13.27
CA ARG A 41 1.85 -10.67 -14.53
C ARG A 41 2.86 -10.29 -15.62
N ASP A 42 3.21 -9.01 -15.70
CA ASP A 42 4.08 -8.45 -16.74
C ASP A 42 5.04 -7.45 -16.08
N GLY A 43 6.36 -7.67 -16.19
CA GLY A 43 7.39 -6.63 -16.02
C GLY A 43 7.56 -5.96 -14.64
N ASP A 44 8.72 -5.35 -14.49
CA ASP A 44 9.39 -4.95 -13.24
C ASP A 44 9.06 -3.49 -12.83
N ALA A 45 7.80 -3.16 -12.56
CA ALA A 45 7.54 -1.96 -11.78
C ALA A 45 8.08 -2.20 -10.36
N ASP A 46 8.84 -1.29 -9.76
CA ASP A 46 9.35 -1.52 -8.40
C ASP A 46 8.18 -1.54 -7.39
N SER A 47 7.97 -2.69 -6.74
CA SER A 47 6.92 -2.87 -5.73
C SER A 47 7.12 -1.96 -4.52
N ARG A 48 8.36 -1.56 -4.24
CA ARG A 48 8.70 -0.65 -3.14
C ARG A 48 8.15 0.74 -3.40
N ILE A 49 8.38 1.28 -4.60
CA ILE A 49 7.86 2.60 -4.98
C ILE A 49 6.32 2.62 -4.86
N LEU A 50 5.63 1.62 -5.40
CA LEU A 50 4.17 1.56 -5.31
C LEU A 50 3.67 1.47 -3.85
N ALA A 51 4.34 0.69 -3.00
CA ALA A 51 3.98 0.54 -1.61
C ALA A 51 4.21 1.84 -0.82
N THR A 52 5.38 2.47 -0.98
CA THR A 52 5.75 3.72 -0.31
C THR A 52 4.82 4.87 -0.71
N VAL A 53 4.60 5.05 -2.02
CA VAL A 53 3.72 6.13 -2.52
C VAL A 53 2.28 5.90 -2.06
N SER A 54 1.79 4.66 -2.09
CA SER A 54 0.44 4.34 -1.59
C SER A 54 0.30 4.62 -0.10
N ALA A 55 1.30 4.26 0.71
CA ALA A 55 1.32 4.54 2.14
C ALA A 55 1.30 6.05 2.42
N ALA A 56 2.11 6.83 1.71
CA ALA A 56 2.14 8.28 1.83
C ALA A 56 0.78 8.92 1.49
N LEU A 57 0.13 8.47 0.42
CA LEU A 57 -1.19 8.97 0.01
C LEU A 57 -2.29 8.63 1.03
N ILE A 58 -2.27 7.41 1.60
CA ILE A 58 -3.20 7.03 2.68
C ILE A 58 -2.99 7.89 3.91
N TRP A 59 -1.75 8.13 4.30
CA TRP A 59 -1.44 8.96 5.45
C TRP A 59 -1.91 10.40 5.24
N GLY A 60 -1.55 11.03 4.12
CA GLY A 60 -1.98 12.40 3.80
C GLY A 60 -3.51 12.53 3.74
N GLY A 61 -4.19 11.55 3.12
CA GLY A 61 -5.65 11.49 3.10
C GLY A 61 -6.26 11.32 4.49
N THR A 62 -5.69 10.44 5.32
CA THR A 62 -6.19 10.19 6.69
C THR A 62 -5.97 11.39 7.61
N SER A 63 -4.82 12.06 7.52
CA SER A 63 -4.52 13.29 8.28
C SER A 63 -5.43 14.44 7.87
N THR A 64 -5.71 14.58 6.58
CA THR A 64 -6.67 15.60 6.11
C THR A 64 -8.09 15.29 6.62
N LEU A 65 -8.53 14.04 6.55
CA LEU A 65 -9.85 13.63 7.03
C LEU A 65 -9.98 13.77 8.56
N SER A 66 -8.92 13.53 9.32
CA SER A 66 -8.96 13.73 10.77
C SER A 66 -9.15 15.20 11.15
N HIS A 67 -8.58 16.14 10.40
CA HIS A 67 -8.85 17.57 10.56
C HIS A 67 -10.31 17.95 10.25
N LEU A 68 -10.99 17.15 9.42
CA LEU A 68 -12.42 17.28 9.13
C LEU A 68 -13.31 16.49 10.11
N ASN A 69 -12.71 15.86 11.13
CA ASN A 69 -13.37 14.95 12.07
C ASN A 69 -14.05 13.73 11.38
N GLU A 70 -13.51 13.36 10.22
CA GLU A 70 -13.92 12.19 9.43
C GLU A 70 -12.97 11.02 9.66
N LYS A 71 -13.46 9.80 9.43
CA LYS A 71 -12.63 8.60 9.51
C LYS A 71 -11.80 8.43 8.24
N GLY A 72 -10.61 7.83 8.39
CA GLY A 72 -9.75 7.49 7.26
C GLY A 72 -10.42 6.57 6.22
N PRO A 73 -9.90 6.55 4.98
CA PRO A 73 -10.51 5.81 3.89
C PRO A 73 -10.38 4.30 4.08
N THR A 74 -11.38 3.55 3.63
CA THR A 74 -11.30 2.07 3.56
C THR A 74 -10.53 1.59 2.33
N HIS A 75 -10.50 2.42 1.29
CA HIS A 75 -9.75 2.20 0.06
C HIS A 75 -9.51 3.54 -0.66
N LEU A 76 -8.52 3.57 -1.54
CA LEU A 76 -8.21 4.68 -2.43
C LEU A 76 -8.12 4.17 -3.88
N VAL A 77 -8.59 4.97 -4.82
CA VAL A 77 -8.46 4.69 -6.25
C VAL A 77 -7.75 5.86 -6.92
N HIS A 78 -6.55 5.60 -7.42
CA HIS A 78 -5.81 6.55 -8.25
C HIS A 78 -5.93 6.12 -9.69
N THR A 79 -6.44 7.00 -10.55
CA THR A 79 -6.63 6.73 -11.97
C THR A 79 -5.72 7.64 -12.78
N THR A 80 -4.83 7.05 -13.57
CA THR A 80 -4.04 7.75 -14.59
C THR A 80 -4.63 7.44 -15.97
N GLU A 81 -4.03 7.98 -17.03
CA GLU A 81 -4.43 7.69 -18.40
C GLU A 81 -4.29 6.20 -18.75
N ILE A 82 -3.24 5.55 -18.22
CA ILE A 82 -2.84 4.19 -18.62
C ILE A 82 -3.01 3.14 -17.52
N GLU A 83 -3.17 3.55 -16.26
CA GLU A 83 -3.27 2.64 -15.12
C GLU A 83 -4.32 3.10 -14.09
N ARG A 84 -4.83 2.16 -13.31
CA ARG A 84 -5.53 2.43 -12.04
C ARG A 84 -4.80 1.71 -10.92
N ILE A 85 -4.58 2.40 -9.81
CA ILE A 85 -4.03 1.85 -8.58
C ILE A 85 -5.15 1.85 -7.55
N LEU A 86 -5.61 0.65 -7.18
CA LEU A 86 -6.53 0.46 -6.07
C LEU A 86 -5.70 0.12 -4.82
N VAL A 87 -5.87 0.88 -3.76
CA VAL A 87 -5.28 0.56 -2.46
C VAL A 87 -6.39 0.21 -1.49
N VAL A 88 -6.37 -0.98 -0.91
CA VAL A 88 -7.30 -1.41 0.14
C VAL A 88 -6.60 -1.32 1.49
N VAL A 89 -7.18 -0.58 2.42
CA VAL A 89 -6.59 -0.31 3.74
C VAL A 89 -7.10 -1.34 4.75
N GLN A 90 -6.18 -2.03 5.43
CA GLN A 90 -6.47 -2.91 6.56
C GLN A 90 -5.82 -2.35 7.84
N PRO A 91 -6.13 -2.88 9.03
CA PRO A 91 -5.59 -2.36 10.29
C PRO A 91 -4.06 -2.39 10.42
N HIS A 92 -3.34 -3.35 9.82
CA HIS A 92 -1.86 -3.40 9.89
C HIS A 92 -1.19 -3.42 8.52
N TYR A 93 -1.91 -3.89 7.51
CA TYR A 93 -1.42 -4.00 6.14
C TYR A 93 -2.26 -3.17 5.17
N GLN A 94 -1.78 -3.07 3.94
CA GLN A 94 -2.54 -2.56 2.81
C GLN A 94 -2.26 -3.43 1.60
N LEU A 95 -3.30 -3.64 0.79
CA LEU A 95 -3.21 -4.32 -0.49
C LEU A 95 -3.23 -3.28 -1.61
N VAL A 96 -2.13 -3.15 -2.34
CA VAL A 96 -2.00 -2.28 -3.50
C VAL A 96 -2.17 -3.13 -4.77
N VAL A 97 -3.11 -2.75 -5.62
CA VAL A 97 -3.46 -3.47 -6.85
C VAL A 97 -3.26 -2.55 -8.04
N GLY A 98 -2.35 -2.93 -8.93
CA GLY A 98 -2.11 -2.24 -10.21
C GLY A 98 -2.96 -2.85 -11.32
N ILE A 99 -3.75 -2.01 -11.98
CA ILE A 99 -4.72 -2.38 -13.02
C ILE A 99 -4.38 -1.62 -14.29
N SER A 100 -4.07 -2.32 -15.37
CA SER A 100 -3.83 -1.71 -16.69
C SER A 100 -5.14 -1.19 -17.27
N ARG A 101 -5.15 0.08 -17.70
CA ARG A 101 -6.24 0.67 -18.49
C ARG A 101 -6.12 0.42 -19.99
N ALA A 102 -4.94 0.02 -20.47
CA ALA A 102 -4.78 -0.39 -21.86
C ALA A 102 -5.48 -1.72 -22.15
N ASP A 103 -5.50 -2.62 -21.16
CA ASP A 103 -6.17 -3.93 -21.23
C ASP A 103 -7.59 -3.90 -20.63
N ASP A 104 -8.09 -2.70 -20.36
CA ASP A 104 -9.35 -2.40 -19.69
C ASP A 104 -10.46 -2.24 -20.74
N ALA A 105 -11.19 -3.33 -20.98
CA ALA A 105 -12.33 -3.33 -21.91
C ALA A 105 -13.59 -2.70 -21.26
N GLY A 106 -13.46 -1.56 -20.60
CA GLY A 106 -14.55 -0.91 -19.87
C GLY A 106 -14.84 -1.55 -18.50
N LEU A 107 -13.80 -2.04 -17.83
CA LEU A 107 -13.82 -2.48 -16.43
C LEU A 107 -14.39 -1.40 -15.53
N ASP A 108 -15.55 -1.71 -15.00
CA ASP A 108 -16.07 -1.07 -13.81
C ASP A 108 -15.38 -1.66 -12.59
N LEU A 109 -14.66 -0.82 -11.85
CA LEU A 109 -13.90 -1.23 -10.67
C LEU A 109 -14.81 -1.38 -9.46
N GLU A 110 -15.88 -0.59 -9.37
CA GLU A 110 -16.79 -0.53 -8.23
C GLU A 110 -17.33 -1.91 -7.78
N PRO A 111 -17.83 -2.78 -8.67
CA PRO A 111 -18.31 -4.10 -8.27
C PRO A 111 -17.19 -5.06 -7.84
N LEU A 112 -15.92 -4.77 -8.16
CA LEU A 112 -14.77 -5.61 -7.81
C LEU A 112 -14.13 -5.22 -6.48
N ILE A 113 -14.36 -4.00 -6.00
CA ILE A 113 -13.80 -3.51 -4.72
C ILE A 113 -14.11 -4.47 -3.55
N PRO A 114 -15.34 -4.98 -3.37
CA PRO A 114 -15.64 -5.92 -2.28
C PRO A 114 -14.81 -7.21 -2.36
N THR A 115 -14.50 -7.69 -3.57
CA THR A 115 -13.64 -8.87 -3.77
C THR A 115 -12.22 -8.60 -3.32
N PHE A 116 -11.65 -7.44 -3.71
CA PHE A 116 -10.32 -7.04 -3.25
C PHE A 116 -10.28 -6.81 -1.72
N GLN A 117 -11.33 -6.24 -1.15
CA GLN A 117 -11.47 -6.09 0.30
C GLN A 117 -11.50 -7.44 1.03
N SER A 118 -12.24 -8.41 0.51
CA SER A 118 -12.26 -9.78 1.06
C SER A 118 -10.87 -10.43 1.02
N LEU A 119 -10.15 -10.30 -0.09
CA LEU A 119 -8.78 -10.82 -0.23
C LEU A 119 -7.81 -10.16 0.75
N ALA A 120 -7.82 -8.82 0.83
CA ALA A 120 -7.00 -8.08 1.77
C ALA A 120 -7.30 -8.48 3.23
N THR A 121 -8.57 -8.73 3.56
CA THR A 121 -9.00 -9.15 4.91
C THR A 121 -8.48 -10.55 5.22
N ARG A 122 -8.53 -11.49 4.26
CA ARG A 122 -7.94 -12.83 4.42
C ARG A 122 -6.43 -12.75 4.64
N MET A 123 -5.72 -11.92 3.87
CA MET A 123 -4.28 -11.70 4.07
C MET A 123 -3.97 -11.12 5.46
N GLU A 124 -4.73 -10.12 5.91
CA GLU A 124 -4.59 -9.53 7.26
C GLU A 124 -4.79 -10.60 8.36
N LEU A 125 -5.80 -11.46 8.23
CA LEU A 125 -6.06 -12.54 9.19
C LEU A 125 -4.93 -13.57 9.22
N VAL A 126 -4.43 -13.97 8.05
CA VAL A 126 -3.30 -14.91 7.92
C VAL A 126 -2.04 -14.30 8.56
N MET A 127 -1.74 -13.04 8.26
CA MET A 127 -0.59 -12.33 8.84
C MET A 127 -0.73 -12.17 10.35
N ARG A 128 -1.93 -11.83 10.86
CA ARG A 128 -2.19 -11.67 12.29
C ARG A 128 -2.16 -12.98 13.08
N SER A 129 -2.45 -14.11 12.45
CA SER A 129 -2.41 -15.42 13.09
C SER A 129 -0.99 -15.82 13.55
N THR A 130 0.03 -15.14 13.04
CA THR A 130 1.43 -15.37 13.39
C THR A 130 1.92 -14.32 14.40
N THR A 131 2.52 -14.77 15.51
CA THR A 131 3.03 -13.89 16.59
C THR A 131 4.11 -12.90 16.13
N THR A 132 4.74 -13.17 14.99
CA THR A 132 5.77 -12.34 14.34
C THR A 132 5.18 -11.17 13.53
N PHE A 133 4.00 -11.33 12.94
CA PHE A 133 3.45 -10.42 11.93
C PHE A 133 2.17 -9.68 12.40
N GLY A 134 1.62 -10.04 13.56
CA GLY A 134 0.44 -9.38 14.15
C GLY A 134 0.72 -8.22 15.10
N LYS A 135 1.96 -7.71 15.15
CA LYS A 135 2.36 -6.58 16.00
C LYS A 135 2.67 -5.37 15.13
N GLN A 136 2.37 -4.19 15.65
CA GLN A 136 2.85 -2.93 15.10
C GLN A 136 4.35 -3.03 14.85
N THR A 137 4.79 -2.67 13.64
CA THR A 137 6.20 -2.76 13.26
C THR A 137 7.02 -1.78 14.11
N ILE A 138 8.31 -2.07 14.34
CA ILE A 138 9.22 -1.12 15.03
C ILE A 138 9.18 0.24 14.30
N LEU A 139 9.09 0.19 12.97
CA LEU A 139 8.97 1.36 12.12
C LEU A 139 7.63 2.09 12.36
N GLY A 140 6.52 1.38 12.47
CA GLY A 140 5.23 1.94 12.87
C GLY A 140 5.22 2.57 14.26
N GLN A 141 5.94 1.98 15.22
CA GLN A 141 6.13 2.58 16.56
C GLN A 141 6.95 3.88 16.50
N ILE A 142 8.00 3.90 15.67
CA ILE A 142 8.82 5.10 15.45
C ILE A 142 7.99 6.18 14.74
N VAL A 143 7.22 5.82 13.71
CA VAL A 143 6.35 6.75 12.97
C VAL A 143 5.29 7.37 13.88
N GLU A 144 4.58 6.57 14.68
CA GLU A 144 3.59 7.11 15.62
C GLU A 144 4.22 7.99 16.72
N SER A 145 5.46 7.73 17.11
CA SER A 145 6.17 8.54 18.13
C SER A 145 6.63 9.91 17.63
N ILE A 146 6.57 10.16 16.33
CA ILE A 146 7.03 11.40 15.70
C ILE A 146 5.81 12.32 15.49
N PRO A 147 5.85 13.60 15.93
CA PRO A 147 4.72 14.51 15.85
C PRO A 147 4.25 14.73 14.40
N GLU A 148 2.95 14.97 14.23
CA GLU A 148 2.18 14.90 12.98
C GLU A 148 2.78 15.70 11.80
N VAL A 149 3.45 16.82 12.06
CA VAL A 149 4.10 17.67 11.03
C VAL A 149 5.37 17.02 10.45
N THR A 150 5.94 16.04 11.14
CA THR A 150 7.22 15.39 10.80
C THR A 150 7.02 13.95 10.29
N GLN A 151 5.80 13.39 10.31
CA GLN A 151 5.54 12.02 9.82
C GLN A 151 5.62 11.90 8.28
N ALA A 152 5.53 13.02 7.56
CA ALA A 152 5.87 13.13 6.14
C ALA A 152 7.31 12.69 5.80
N ILE A 153 8.19 12.63 6.81
CA ILE A 153 9.64 12.49 6.67
C ILE A 153 10.12 11.04 6.82
N LEU A 154 9.28 10.01 6.81
CA LEU A 154 9.77 8.71 7.32
C LEU A 154 10.10 7.61 6.34
N LEU A 155 9.73 7.65 5.06
CA LEU A 155 10.12 6.55 4.18
C LEU A 155 10.47 6.99 2.75
N THR A 156 11.75 6.80 2.46
CA THR A 156 12.42 6.87 1.17
C THR A 156 12.07 5.65 0.33
N SER A 157 12.42 5.66 -0.97
CA SER A 157 12.22 4.51 -1.87
C SER A 157 12.92 3.22 -1.37
N GLU A 158 13.90 3.36 -0.47
CA GLU A 158 14.63 2.28 0.19
C GLU A 158 14.01 1.80 1.51
N GLY A 159 12.93 2.44 1.97
CA GLY A 159 12.30 2.11 3.26
C GLY A 159 13.03 2.67 4.48
N LEU A 160 13.79 3.76 4.31
CA LEU A 160 14.50 4.47 5.37
C LEU A 160 13.91 5.87 5.63
N PRO A 161 14.07 6.46 6.84
CA PRO A 161 13.69 7.85 7.11
C PRO A 161 14.23 8.86 6.08
N LEU A 162 13.38 9.75 5.55
CA LEU A 162 13.86 10.92 4.81
C LEU A 162 14.86 11.66 5.71
N GLY A 163 16.11 11.75 5.24
CA GLY A 163 17.24 12.27 6.01
C GLY A 163 18.40 11.29 6.16
N SER A 164 18.20 9.97 6.04
CA SER A 164 19.30 8.99 6.08
C SER A 164 19.97 8.75 4.72
N VAL A 165 19.30 9.03 3.60
CA VAL A 165 19.82 8.82 2.23
C VAL A 165 20.17 10.12 1.47
N GLY A 166 19.87 11.29 2.06
CA GLY A 166 20.17 12.60 1.48
C GLY A 166 19.16 13.04 0.41
N PHE A 167 18.82 14.34 0.41
CA PHE A 167 17.79 14.98 -0.42
C PHE A 167 18.16 15.08 -1.92
N LYS A 168 18.38 13.94 -2.59
CA LYS A 168 18.71 13.91 -4.03
C LYS A 168 17.60 13.33 -4.89
N ASP A 169 16.55 12.74 -4.29
CA ASP A 169 15.43 12.16 -5.02
C ASP A 169 14.26 13.15 -5.11
N GLU A 170 13.87 13.48 -6.34
CA GLU A 170 12.82 14.46 -6.65
C GLU A 170 11.42 13.96 -6.22
N ILE A 171 11.21 12.64 -6.18
CA ILE A 171 9.94 12.02 -5.76
C ILE A 171 9.73 12.19 -4.26
N GLU A 172 10.81 12.07 -3.49
CA GLU A 172 10.84 12.22 -2.04
C GLU A 172 10.62 13.68 -1.63
N VAL A 173 11.20 14.62 -2.38
CA VAL A 173 10.96 16.06 -2.22
C VAL A 173 9.52 16.41 -2.60
N ALA A 174 8.95 15.81 -3.65
CA ALA A 174 7.56 16.03 -4.03
C ALA A 174 6.56 15.51 -2.98
N GLY A 175 6.83 14.37 -2.35
CA GLY A 175 6.06 13.86 -1.22
C GLY A 175 6.14 14.77 0.02
N LEU A 176 7.33 15.29 0.32
CA LEU A 176 7.55 16.25 1.41
C LEU A 176 6.81 17.56 1.14
N VAL A 177 6.95 18.14 -0.05
CA VAL A 177 6.30 19.41 -0.41
C VAL A 177 4.78 19.26 -0.48
N GLY A 178 4.28 18.12 -0.98
CA GLY A 178 2.84 17.84 -1.07
C GLY A 178 2.16 17.57 0.27
N SER A 179 2.90 17.31 1.35
CA SER A 179 2.36 17.12 2.71
C SER A 179 2.40 18.39 3.57
N LEU A 180 3.08 19.44 3.09
CA LEU A 180 3.19 20.75 3.75
C LEU A 180 2.07 21.73 3.34
N PHE A 181 1.22 21.36 2.38
CA PHE A 181 0.10 22.14 1.87
C PHE A 181 -1.18 21.29 1.84
#